data_AF-A0A645HHA8-F1
#
_entry.id   AF-A0A645HHA8-F1
#
_cell.length_a   1.000
_cell.length_b   1.000
_cell.length_c   1.000
_cell.angle_alpha   90.00
_cell.angle_beta   90.00
_cell.angle_gamma   90.00
#
_symmetry.space_group_name_H-M   'P 1'
#
loop_
_entity.id
_entity.type
_entity.pdbx_description
1 polymer ?
#
loop_
_entity_poly.entity_id
_entity_poly.type
_entity_poly.pdbx_seq_one_letter_code
_entity_poly.pdbx_strand_id
1 'polypeptide(L)'
;MLIPDAGGNNRLDSLSNLLDDPRLGLLFFVPGFDETLRVNGTAQLRDEAHYTALFASDHFRPKLVIEVHVQEAYLHCAKALMRSRLWSEEARVARNVMPTLNQIIHAQMGLTAQPESQESMVARYGAMIAAEQIKKS
;
A
#
# COMPACT_ATOMS: atom_id res chain seq x y z
N MET A 1 -8.97 -3.13 -15.30
CA MET A 1 -8.97 -3.39 -13.83
C MET A 1 -9.06 -2.06 -13.12
N LEU A 2 -9.71 -1.96 -11.96
CA LEU A 2 -9.93 -0.69 -11.26
C LEU A 2 -9.32 -0.74 -9.86
N ILE A 3 -8.63 0.33 -9.45
CA ILE A 3 -8.02 0.46 -8.13
C ILE A 3 -8.52 1.77 -7.49
N PRO A 4 -9.28 1.73 -6.39
CA PRO A 4 -9.72 2.96 -5.72
C PRO A 4 -8.56 3.63 -5.00
N ASP A 5 -8.50 4.96 -5.06
CA ASP A 5 -7.66 5.74 -4.16
C ASP A 5 -8.22 5.64 -2.73
N ALA A 6 -7.54 4.88 -1.88
CA ALA A 6 -7.95 4.58 -0.53
C ALA A 6 -7.20 5.45 0.50
N GLY A 7 -7.76 5.53 1.71
CA GLY A 7 -7.12 6.25 2.81
C GLY A 7 -5.68 5.78 3.05
N GLY A 8 -4.75 6.73 3.10
CA GLY A 8 -3.33 6.46 3.27
C GLY A 8 -2.59 7.70 3.79
N ASN A 9 -1.36 7.90 3.34
CA ASN A 9 -0.57 9.09 3.70
C ASN A 9 -0.99 10.37 2.94
N ASN A 10 -2.05 10.32 2.13
CA ASN A 10 -2.57 11.41 1.28
C ASN A 10 -1.51 12.06 0.38
N ARG A 11 -0.46 11.31 0.03
CA ARG A 11 0.56 11.76 -0.90
C ARG A 11 0.12 11.48 -2.33
N LEU A 12 0.18 12.51 -3.17
CA LEU A 12 -0.25 12.44 -4.56
C LEU A 12 0.90 12.11 -5.53
N ASP A 13 2.13 11.90 -5.05
CA ASP A 13 3.31 11.71 -5.91
C ASP A 13 3.09 10.64 -6.99
N SER A 14 2.56 9.47 -6.62
CA SER A 14 2.26 8.40 -7.58
C SER A 14 1.18 8.79 -8.59
N LEU A 15 0.15 9.54 -8.17
CA LEU A 15 -0.93 9.99 -9.05
C LEU A 15 -0.44 11.08 -10.01
N SER A 16 0.38 12.02 -9.53
CA SER A 16 1.02 13.04 -10.36
C SER A 16 1.94 12.41 -11.41
N ASN A 17 2.73 11.39 -11.03
CA ASN A 17 3.57 10.67 -11.99
C ASN A 17 2.74 10.05 -13.13
N LEU A 18 1.53 9.55 -12.83
CA LEU A 18 0.63 8.96 -13.84
C LEU A 18 0.01 9.99 -14.81
N LEU A 19 -0.02 11.27 -14.44
CA LEU A 19 -0.43 12.34 -15.35
C LEU A 19 0.66 12.63 -16.40
N ASP A 20 1.93 12.52 -16.00
CA ASP A 20 3.08 12.76 -16.89
C ASP A 20 3.42 11.52 -17.73
N ASP A 21 3.37 10.32 -17.15
CA ASP A 21 3.60 9.04 -17.81
C ASP A 21 2.55 8.01 -17.36
N PRO A 22 1.61 7.59 -18.23
CA PRO A 22 0.54 6.71 -17.82
C PRO A 22 1.00 5.26 -17.58
N ARG A 23 2.25 4.89 -17.89
CA ARG A 23 2.72 3.51 -17.75
C ARG A 23 2.87 3.13 -16.28
N LEU A 24 2.43 1.92 -15.94
CA LEU A 24 2.55 1.39 -14.58
C LEU A 24 2.83 -0.12 -14.56
N GLY A 25 3.36 -0.56 -13.43
CA GLY A 25 3.49 -1.96 -13.07
C GLY A 25 2.96 -2.18 -11.66
N LEU A 26 2.19 -3.26 -11.49
CA LEU A 26 1.65 -3.70 -10.21
C LEU A 26 2.23 -5.07 -9.89
N LEU A 27 2.53 -5.28 -8.61
CA LEU A 27 2.98 -6.55 -8.09
C LEU A 27 2.10 -6.92 -6.90
N PHE A 28 1.43 -8.07 -6.99
CA PHE A 28 0.55 -8.55 -5.95
C PHE A 28 1.23 -9.64 -5.12
N PHE A 29 1.13 -9.47 -3.81
CA PHE A 29 1.57 -10.42 -2.80
C PHE A 29 0.35 -10.89 -2.03
N VAL A 30 0.16 -12.20 -1.93
CA VAL A 30 -0.92 -12.79 -1.14
C VAL A 30 -0.26 -13.56 0.01
N PRO A 31 -0.58 -13.25 1.28
CA PRO A 31 -0.02 -13.98 2.42
C PRO A 31 -0.24 -15.49 2.28
N GLY A 32 0.84 -16.26 2.39
CA GLY A 32 0.83 -17.71 2.20
C GLY A 32 0.94 -18.18 0.74
N PHE A 33 0.99 -17.27 -0.22
CA PHE A 33 1.26 -17.55 -1.63
C PHE A 33 2.67 -17.08 -2.00
N ASP A 34 3.55 -18.00 -2.40
CA ASP A 34 4.95 -17.66 -2.67
C ASP A 34 5.17 -17.11 -4.09
N GLU A 35 4.30 -17.42 -5.04
CA GLU A 35 4.27 -16.77 -6.35
C GLU A 35 3.71 -15.36 -6.25
N THR A 36 4.17 -14.48 -7.15
CA THR A 36 3.64 -13.11 -7.26
C THR A 36 2.98 -12.93 -8.61
N LEU A 37 1.87 -12.18 -8.65
CA LEU A 37 1.25 -11.77 -9.91
C LEU A 37 1.79 -10.39 -10.28
N ARG A 38 2.37 -10.28 -11.47
CA ARG A 38 2.74 -9.00 -12.07
C ARG A 38 1.74 -8.61 -13.13
N VAL A 39 1.33 -7.35 -13.10
CA VAL A 39 0.45 -6.73 -14.11
C VAL A 39 1.14 -5.48 -14.61
N ASN A 40 1.40 -5.39 -15.92
CA ASN A 40 1.92 -4.17 -16.54
C ASN A 40 0.87 -3.60 -17.50
N GLY A 41 0.85 -2.29 -17.64
CA GLY A 41 -0.10 -1.61 -18.51
C GLY A 41 -0.04 -0.10 -18.39
N THR A 42 -1.17 0.55 -18.66
CA THR A 42 -1.32 2.00 -18.55
C THR A 42 -2.49 2.37 -17.65
N ALA A 43 -2.36 3.47 -16.91
CA ALA A 43 -3.42 4.05 -16.10
C ALA A 43 -4.16 5.16 -16.83
N GLN A 44 -5.43 5.29 -16.47
CA GLN A 44 -6.18 6.53 -16.58
C GLN A 44 -6.80 6.85 -15.21
N LEU A 45 -6.73 8.10 -14.81
CA LEU A 45 -7.33 8.56 -13.56
C LEU A 45 -8.80 8.92 -13.81
N ARG A 46 -9.69 8.42 -12.96
CA ARG A 46 -11.15 8.51 -13.09
C ARG A 46 -11.77 9.12 -11.84
N ASP A 47 -12.41 10.25 -11.96
CA ASP A 47 -13.17 10.90 -10.88
C ASP A 47 -14.68 10.86 -11.14
N GLU A 48 -15.11 10.30 -12.27
CA GLU A 48 -16.50 10.26 -12.68
C GLU A 48 -17.32 9.45 -11.66
N ALA A 49 -18.54 9.93 -11.42
CA ALA A 49 -19.42 9.36 -10.39
C ALA A 49 -19.66 7.85 -10.58
N HIS A 50 -19.70 7.36 -11.82
CA HIS A 50 -19.92 5.94 -12.09
C HIS A 50 -18.72 5.06 -11.70
N TYR A 51 -17.48 5.54 -11.83
CA TYR A 51 -16.29 4.82 -11.36
C TYR A 51 -16.18 4.88 -9.83
N THR A 52 -16.32 6.06 -9.24
CA THR A 52 -16.20 6.23 -7.78
C THR A 52 -17.32 5.54 -7.00
N ALA A 53 -18.52 5.41 -7.59
CA ALA A 53 -19.64 4.68 -6.99
C ALA A 53 -19.40 3.17 -6.88
N LEU A 54 -18.57 2.56 -7.74
CA LEU A 54 -18.27 1.12 -7.66
C LEU A 54 -17.59 0.70 -6.36
N PHE A 55 -16.93 1.65 -5.71
CA PHE A 55 -16.19 1.45 -4.47
C PHE A 55 -16.84 2.19 -3.30
N ALA A 56 -18.01 2.78 -3.52
CA ALA A 56 -18.71 3.49 -2.47
C ALA A 56 -19.31 2.50 -1.46
N SER A 57 -19.03 2.73 -0.19
CA SER A 57 -19.77 2.20 0.95
C SER A 57 -20.41 3.35 1.73
N ASP A 58 -21.16 3.04 2.78
CA ASP A 58 -21.86 4.04 3.62
C ASP A 58 -20.95 5.14 4.18
N HIS A 59 -19.63 4.95 4.14
CA HIS A 59 -18.68 5.80 4.82
C HIS A 59 -17.37 6.02 4.05
N PHE A 60 -17.24 5.41 2.88
CA PHE A 60 -16.07 5.57 2.03
C PHE A 60 -16.55 5.73 0.59
N ARG A 61 -16.11 6.79 -0.07
CA ARG A 61 -16.16 6.92 -1.51
C ARG A 61 -14.81 7.48 -1.95
N PRO A 62 -14.07 6.79 -2.82
CA PRO A 62 -12.80 7.31 -3.30
C PRO A 62 -13.06 8.59 -4.10
N LYS A 63 -12.16 9.57 -3.98
CA LYS A 63 -12.20 10.78 -4.83
C LYS A 63 -11.76 10.48 -6.25
N LEU A 64 -10.97 9.42 -6.41
CA LEU A 64 -10.32 9.04 -7.66
C LEU A 64 -10.20 7.52 -7.74
N VAL A 65 -10.32 6.98 -8.94
CA VAL A 65 -10.10 5.57 -9.25
C VAL A 65 -9.03 5.50 -10.34
N ILE A 66 -8.06 4.62 -10.18
CA ILE A 66 -7.09 4.31 -11.22
C ILE A 66 -7.68 3.20 -12.08
N GLU A 67 -8.03 3.52 -13.33
CA GLU A 67 -8.37 2.55 -14.34
C GLU A 67 -7.09 2.03 -15.00
N VAL A 68 -6.82 0.74 -14.81
CA VAL A 68 -5.67 0.05 -15.39
C VAL A 68 -6.10 -0.70 -16.64
N HIS A 69 -5.57 -0.25 -17.78
CA HIS A 69 -5.58 -0.99 -19.04
C HIS A 69 -4.44 -2.01 -19.02
N VAL A 70 -4.78 -3.26 -18.71
CA VAL A 70 -3.80 -4.35 -18.61
C VAL A 70 -3.29 -4.69 -20.00
N GLN A 71 -1.97 -4.63 -20.18
CA GLN A 71 -1.30 -5.06 -21.41
C GLN A 71 -0.76 -6.48 -21.28
N GLU A 72 -0.23 -6.82 -20.09
CA GLU A 72 0.24 -8.15 -19.79
C GLU A 72 0.06 -8.46 -18.30
N ALA A 73 -0.22 -9.73 -18.01
CA ALA A 73 -0.32 -10.25 -16.65
C ALA A 73 0.29 -11.65 -16.60
N TYR A 74 1.20 -11.88 -15.67
CA TYR A 74 1.91 -13.15 -15.54
C TYR A 74 2.38 -13.40 -14.12
N LEU A 75 2.51 -14.68 -13.78
CA LEU A 75 3.03 -15.12 -12.49
C LEU A 75 4.55 -15.16 -12.54
N HIS A 76 5.19 -14.67 -11.49
CA HIS A 76 6.62 -14.81 -11.25
C HIS A 76 6.91 -15.95 -10.27
N CYS A 77 8.07 -16.58 -10.48
CA CYS A 77 8.52 -17.74 -9.70
C CYS A 77 8.70 -17.43 -8.21
N ALA A 78 8.26 -18.38 -7.38
CA ALA A 78 8.30 -18.35 -5.92
C ALA A 78 9.68 -18.35 -5.25
N LYS A 79 10.76 -18.67 -5.99
CA LYS A 79 12.10 -18.92 -5.41
C LYS A 79 12.60 -17.83 -4.48
N ALA A 80 12.34 -16.55 -4.78
CA ALA A 80 12.79 -15.44 -3.95
C ALA A 80 12.07 -15.41 -2.59
N LEU A 81 10.74 -15.56 -2.59
CA LEU A 81 9.90 -15.51 -1.39
C LEU A 81 10.12 -16.75 -0.51
N MET A 82 10.26 -17.93 -1.13
CA MET A 82 10.62 -19.16 -0.41
C MET A 82 11.97 -19.03 0.27
N ARG A 83 13.00 -18.51 -0.42
CA ARG A 83 14.35 -18.33 0.13
C ARG A 83 14.38 -17.30 1.26
N SER A 84 13.64 -16.20 1.12
CA SER A 84 13.52 -15.22 2.20
C SER A 84 12.66 -15.72 3.36
N ARG A 85 11.91 -16.82 3.16
CA ARG A 85 10.90 -17.33 4.09
C ARG A 85 9.90 -16.23 4.46
N LEU A 86 9.43 -15.49 3.45
CA LEU A 86 8.66 -14.24 3.65
C LEU A 86 7.44 -14.44 4.57
N TRP A 87 6.77 -15.59 4.44
CA TRP A 87 5.56 -15.94 5.16
C TRP A 87 5.79 -16.85 6.38
N SER A 88 7.03 -17.23 6.68
CA SER A 88 7.37 -18.11 7.81
C SER A 88 7.39 -17.34 9.11
N GLU A 89 6.69 -17.86 10.10
CA GLU A 89 6.64 -17.29 11.45
C GLU A 89 8.00 -17.39 12.14
N GLU A 90 8.75 -18.46 11.86
CA GLU A 90 10.10 -18.70 12.39
C GLU A 90 11.15 -17.73 11.82
N ALA A 91 10.87 -17.12 10.67
CA ALA A 91 11.76 -16.13 10.04
C ALA A 91 11.50 -14.70 10.53
N ARG A 92 10.41 -14.47 11.29
CA ARG A 92 10.06 -13.13 11.80
C ARG A 92 11.02 -12.69 12.88
N VAL A 93 11.66 -11.55 12.64
CA VAL A 93 12.56 -10.91 13.59
C VAL A 93 11.75 -10.16 14.65
N ALA A 94 12.16 -10.24 15.91
CA ALA A 94 11.51 -9.51 17.01
C ALA A 94 11.55 -8.00 16.74
N ARG A 95 10.40 -7.32 16.84
CA ARG A 95 10.30 -5.92 16.39
C ARG A 95 11.24 -4.97 17.12
N ASN A 96 11.55 -5.24 18.39
CA ASN A 96 12.42 -4.42 19.23
C ASN A 96 13.91 -4.45 18.83
N VAL A 97 14.35 -5.39 17.98
CA VAL A 97 15.77 -5.47 17.56
C VAL A 97 16.10 -4.57 16.36
N MET A 98 15.08 -4.05 15.67
CA MET A 98 15.25 -3.14 14.54
C MET A 98 14.81 -1.72 14.92
N PRO A 99 15.43 -0.67 14.37
CA PRO A 99 14.98 0.71 14.61
C PRO A 99 13.54 0.94 14.15
N THR A 100 12.89 1.97 14.70
CA THR A 100 11.59 2.44 14.21
C THR A 100 11.74 3.10 12.84
N LEU A 101 10.69 3.09 12.03
CA LEU A 101 10.68 3.84 10.77
C LEU A 101 11.00 5.32 11.03
N ASN A 102 10.45 5.86 12.12
CA ASN A 102 10.69 7.23 12.55
C ASN A 102 12.17 7.47 12.91
N GLN A 103 12.81 6.54 13.64
CA GLN A 103 14.25 6.58 13.91
C GLN A 103 15.11 6.54 12.63
N ILE A 104 14.77 5.66 11.68
CA ILE A 104 15.50 5.58 10.39
C ILE A 104 15.39 6.91 9.64
N ILE A 105 14.18 7.48 9.55
CA ILE A 105 13.93 8.75 8.88
C ILE A 105 14.68 9.90 9.58
N HIS A 106 14.67 9.97 10.90
CA HIS A 106 15.41 10.98 11.66
C HIS A 106 16.91 10.89 11.38
N ALA A 107 17.47 9.68 11.40
CA ALA A 107 18.88 9.46 11.10
C ALA A 107 19.24 9.85 9.66
N GLN A 108 18.39 9.52 8.68
CA GLN A 108 18.59 9.87 7.27
C GLN A 108 18.51 11.37 7.00
N MET A 109 17.62 12.07 7.71
CA MET A 109 17.39 13.51 7.53
C MET A 109 18.18 14.39 8.52
N GLY A 110 18.96 13.79 9.42
CA GLY A 110 19.70 14.52 10.45
C GLY A 110 18.82 15.24 11.48
N LEU A 111 17.61 14.73 11.73
CA LEU A 111 16.70 15.34 12.70
C LEU A 111 17.15 15.05 14.14
N THR A 112 17.09 16.08 14.99
CA THR A 112 17.49 16.01 16.40
C THR A 112 16.32 15.84 17.37
N ALA A 113 15.09 15.97 16.87
CA ALA A 113 13.89 15.75 17.66
C ALA A 113 13.78 14.29 18.12
N GLN A 114 13.15 14.06 19.27
CA GLN A 114 12.89 12.71 19.77
C GLN A 114 11.98 11.95 18.80
N PRO A 115 12.40 10.79 18.28
CA PRO A 115 11.60 10.03 17.35
C PRO A 115 10.42 9.34 18.04
N GLU A 116 9.30 9.22 17.33
CA GLU A 116 8.12 8.48 17.81
C GLU A 116 8.48 7.01 18.11
N SER A 117 7.99 6.50 19.24
CA SER A 117 8.16 5.09 19.61
C SER A 117 7.33 4.16 18.73
N GLN A 118 7.73 2.89 18.64
CA GLN A 118 6.96 1.89 17.90
C GLN A 118 5.56 1.68 18.52
N GLU A 119 5.46 1.69 19.84
CA GLU A 119 4.20 1.50 20.56
C GLU A 119 3.21 2.64 20.29
N SER A 120 3.68 3.88 20.36
CA SER A 120 2.87 5.07 20.06
C SER A 120 2.37 5.05 18.62
N MET A 121 3.25 4.68 17.67
CA MET A 121 2.89 4.56 16.26
C MET A 121 1.83 3.47 16.03
N VAL A 122 1.99 2.29 16.63
CA VAL A 122 1.02 1.18 16.52
C VAL A 122 -0.32 1.56 17.14
N ALA A 123 -0.33 2.20 18.32
CA ALA A 123 -1.56 2.67 18.95
C ALA A 123 -2.30 3.69 18.08
N ARG A 124 -1.58 4.64 17.50
CA ARG A 124 -2.13 5.66 16.59
C ARG A 124 -2.73 5.05 15.33
N TYR A 125 -1.99 4.16 14.64
CA TYR A 125 -2.54 3.48 13.46
C TYR A 125 -3.67 2.51 13.80
N GLY A 126 -3.59 1.81 14.94
CA GLY A 126 -4.68 0.95 15.42
C GLY A 126 -5.97 1.72 15.64
N ALA A 127 -5.90 2.90 16.25
CA ALA A 127 -7.04 3.80 16.40
C ALA A 127 -7.58 4.29 15.05
N MET A 128 -6.70 4.60 14.08
CA MET A 128 -7.10 4.98 12.71
C MET A 128 -7.81 3.84 11.98
N ILE A 129 -7.24 2.63 11.99
CA ILE A 129 -7.84 1.44 11.37
C ILE A 129 -9.18 1.11 12.02
N ALA A 130 -9.26 1.17 13.35
CA ALA A 130 -10.53 0.94 14.06
C ALA A 130 -11.56 2.01 13.70
N ALA A 131 -11.18 3.29 13.63
CA ALA A 131 -12.08 4.36 13.19
C ALA A 131 -12.53 4.18 11.72
N GLU A 132 -11.67 3.65 10.85
CA GLU A 132 -12.02 3.29 9.48
C GLU A 132 -12.96 2.07 9.41
N GLN A 133 -12.86 1.12 10.33
CA GLN A 133 -13.73 -0.06 10.41
C GLN A 133 -15.08 0.23 11.08
N ILE A 134 -15.12 1.12 12.06
CA ILE A 134 -16.36 1.63 12.67
C ILE A 134 -17.12 2.47 11.64
N LYS A 135 -16.39 3.24 10.83
CA LYS A 135 -16.91 3.81 9.58
C LYS A 135 -17.07 2.74 8.49
N LYS A 136 -17.25 1.45 8.75
CA LYS A 136 -17.57 0.44 7.69
C LYS A 136 -18.69 -0.49 8.12
N SER A 137 -19.16 -0.39 9.38
CA SER A 137 -20.20 -1.21 10.01
C SER A 137 -21.37 -0.35 10.44
#